data_AF-A0A7U6KLA3-F1
#
_entry.id   AF-A0A7U6KLA3-F1
#
_cell.length_a   1.000
_cell.length_b   1.000
_cell.length_c   1.000
_cell.angle_alpha   90.00
_cell.angle_beta   90.00
_cell.angle_gamma   90.00
#
_symmetry.space_group_name_H-M   'P 1'
#
loop_
_entity.id
_entity.type
_entity.pdbx_description
1 polymer ?
#
loop_
_entity_poly.entity_id
_entity_poly.type
_entity_poly.pdbx_seq_one_letter_code
_entity_poly.pdbx_strand_id
1 'polypeptide(L)'
;MKKEVFRQQTGFTLIELMVVVFIIAILAAIAIPSYRQYVVRNSEHQAQARLQQLEIELNRWRATALTYKGFQPRKTASDGTVSNGYDDAPTNQTIYVPAGSNNGNYSYRISLVDASTNGTLAPATTGFSTAGNSWRMLAEPSPSLTSFDAHLFMLSSKGLRCQSKDRTVQITSTDCGAGKESW
;
A
#
# COMPACT_ATOMS: atom_id res chain seq x y z
N MET A 1 -17.91 69.23 24.82
CA MET A 1 -18.62 68.11 25.46
C MET A 1 -18.33 66.85 24.63
N LYS A 2 -17.34 66.03 25.03
CA LYS A 2 -16.96 64.80 24.32
C LYS A 2 -17.85 63.66 24.81
N LYS A 3 -18.62 63.04 23.91
CA LYS A 3 -19.40 61.83 24.18
C LYS A 3 -18.45 60.63 24.05
N GLU A 4 -18.09 60.03 25.19
CA GLU A 4 -17.44 58.72 25.24
C GLU A 4 -18.48 57.64 24.87
N VAL A 5 -18.30 57.02 23.71
CA VAL A 5 -19.16 55.92 23.24
C VAL A 5 -18.63 54.62 23.85
N PHE A 6 -19.30 54.11 24.89
CA PHE A 6 -19.01 52.78 25.44
C PHE A 6 -19.42 51.71 24.41
N ARG A 7 -18.44 51.19 23.69
CA ARG A 7 -18.63 50.08 22.75
C ARG A 7 -18.92 48.81 23.58
N GLN A 8 -20.14 48.30 23.52
CA GLN A 8 -20.49 47.06 24.21
C GLN A 8 -19.70 45.90 23.59
N GLN A 9 -18.85 45.26 24.39
CA GLN A 9 -18.24 44.00 24.02
C GLN A 9 -19.30 42.90 24.10
N THR A 10 -19.89 42.55 22.96
CA THR A 10 -20.68 41.33 22.81
C THR A 10 -19.73 40.14 22.83
N GLY A 11 -19.54 39.54 24.01
CA GLY A 11 -18.79 38.30 24.19
C GLY A 11 -19.62 37.06 23.89
N PHE A 12 -18.97 35.98 23.48
CA PHE A 12 -19.58 34.64 23.34
C PHE A 12 -20.13 34.17 24.70
N THR A 13 -21.32 33.56 24.71
CA THR A 13 -21.87 32.97 25.94
C THR A 13 -21.34 31.55 26.15
N LEU A 14 -21.20 31.13 27.41
CA LEU A 14 -20.74 29.76 27.74
C LEU A 14 -21.71 28.70 27.19
N ILE A 15 -23.01 29.01 27.16
CA ILE A 15 -24.04 28.11 26.63
C ILE A 15 -23.92 27.93 25.11
N GLU A 16 -23.60 29.00 24.38
CA GLU A 16 -23.42 28.95 22.93
C GLU A 16 -22.22 28.06 22.56
N LEU A 17 -21.14 28.13 23.36
CA LEU A 17 -20.01 27.23 23.21
C LEU A 17 -20.36 25.77 23.56
N MET A 18 -21.16 25.52 24.60
CA MET A 18 -21.58 24.15 24.95
C MET A 18 -22.41 23.49 23.85
N VAL A 19 -23.34 24.22 23.22
CA VAL A 19 -24.14 23.70 22.10
C VAL A 19 -23.25 23.39 20.90
N VAL A 20 -22.28 24.25 20.59
CA VAL A 20 -21.33 24.02 19.49
C VAL A 20 -20.49 22.77 19.74
N VAL A 21 -19.94 22.59 20.94
CA VAL A 21 -19.16 21.40 21.31
C VAL A 21 -20.00 20.14 21.21
N PHE A 22 -21.27 20.19 21.62
CA PHE A 22 -22.19 19.06 21.53
C PHE A 22 -22.44 18.64 20.07
N ILE A 23 -22.69 19.61 19.18
CA ILE A 23 -22.87 19.34 17.75
C ILE A 23 -21.60 18.73 17.15
N ILE A 24 -20.42 19.28 17.47
CA ILE A 24 -19.13 18.75 16.99
C ILE A 24 -18.90 17.31 17.48
N ALA A 25 -19.26 17.00 18.72
CA ALA A 25 -19.11 15.65 19.28
C ALA A 25 -19.94 14.61 18.50
N ILE A 26 -21.19 14.95 18.16
CA ILE A 26 -22.06 14.07 17.35
C ILE A 26 -21.47 13.87 15.95
N LEU A 27 -21.02 14.94 15.31
CA LEU A 27 -20.41 14.87 13.98
C LEU A 27 -19.13 14.04 13.99
N ALA A 28 -18.26 14.21 14.99
CA ALA A 28 -17.00 13.49 15.13
C ALA A 28 -17.23 11.97 15.30
N ALA A 29 -18.26 11.56 16.05
CA ALA A 29 -18.58 10.16 16.27
C ALA A 29 -18.84 9.38 14.97
N ILE A 30 -19.44 10.04 13.96
CA ILE A 30 -19.75 9.44 12.66
C ILE A 30 -18.59 9.65 11.67
N ALA A 31 -17.98 10.84 11.68
CA ALA A 31 -16.95 11.22 10.72
C ALA A 31 -15.67 10.41 10.88
N ILE A 32 -15.22 10.15 12.11
CA ILE A 32 -13.95 9.44 12.39
C ILE A 32 -13.93 8.01 11.80
N PRO A 33 -14.89 7.11 12.10
CA PRO A 33 -14.87 5.76 11.54
C PRO A 33 -15.02 5.77 10.01
N SER A 34 -15.85 6.66 9.46
CA SER A 34 -16.04 6.81 8.01
C SER A 34 -14.75 7.23 7.30
N TYR A 35 -14.04 8.23 7.85
CA TYR A 35 -12.77 8.68 7.30
C TYR A 35 -11.70 7.57 7.34
N ARG A 36 -11.63 6.78 8.41
CA ARG A 36 -10.70 5.64 8.50
C ARG A 36 -10.95 4.61 7.40
N GLN A 37 -12.22 4.25 7.17
CA GLN A 37 -12.61 3.33 6.10
C GLN A 37 -12.32 3.89 4.70
N TYR A 38 -12.38 5.21 4.52
CA TYR A 38 -11.96 5.85 3.27
C TYR A 38 -10.45 5.72 3.05
N VAL A 39 -9.63 5.95 4.08
CA VAL A 39 -8.17 5.82 3.99
C VAL A 39 -7.76 4.39 3.63
N VAL A 40 -8.39 3.38 4.24
CA VAL A 40 -8.16 1.96 3.90
C VAL A 40 -8.44 1.71 2.41
N ARG A 41 -9.63 2.06 1.93
CA ARG A 41 -9.99 1.87 0.52
C ARG A 41 -9.06 2.59 -0.45
N ASN A 42 -8.65 3.81 -0.11
CA ASN A 42 -7.68 4.55 -0.92
C ASN A 42 -6.32 3.83 -0.96
N SER A 43 -5.83 3.32 0.17
CA SER A 43 -4.59 2.54 0.21
C SER A 43 -4.68 1.21 -0.57
N GLU A 44 -5.83 0.53 -0.52
CA GLU A 44 -6.11 -0.68 -1.28
C GLU A 44 -6.05 -0.40 -2.78
N HIS A 45 -6.73 0.64 -3.25
CA HIS A 45 -6.68 1.05 -4.65
C HIS A 45 -5.26 1.42 -5.12
N GLN A 46 -4.46 2.06 -4.26
CA GLN A 46 -3.05 2.34 -4.58
C GLN A 46 -2.22 1.07 -4.69
N ALA A 47 -2.41 0.10 -3.80
CA ALA A 47 -1.72 -1.18 -3.86
C ALA A 47 -2.09 -1.96 -5.13
N GLN A 48 -3.39 -2.04 -5.44
CA GLN A 48 -3.91 -2.65 -6.66
C GLN A 48 -3.34 -2.00 -7.92
N ALA A 49 -3.33 -0.66 -7.98
CA ALA A 49 -2.76 0.07 -9.09
C ALA A 49 -1.26 -0.20 -9.24
N ARG A 50 -0.50 -0.27 -8.12
CA ARG A 50 0.93 -0.58 -8.18
C ARG A 50 1.19 -2.01 -8.62
N LEU A 51 0.39 -2.99 -8.19
CA LEU A 51 0.48 -4.37 -8.66
C LEU A 51 0.28 -4.49 -10.17
N GLN A 52 -0.74 -3.82 -10.72
CA GLN A 52 -1.00 -3.79 -12.16
C GLN A 52 0.13 -3.10 -12.94
N GLN A 53 0.69 -2.01 -12.39
CA GLN A 53 1.86 -1.36 -12.99
C GLN A 53 3.08 -2.30 -13.01
N LEU A 54 3.35 -3.01 -11.92
CA LEU A 54 4.45 -3.97 -11.84
C LEU A 54 4.28 -5.13 -12.82
N GLU A 55 3.06 -5.63 -13.02
CA GLU A 55 2.76 -6.62 -14.06
C GLU A 55 3.12 -6.11 -15.46
N ILE A 56 2.74 -4.87 -15.79
CA ILE A 56 3.09 -4.25 -17.08
C ILE A 56 4.61 -4.09 -17.22
N GLU A 57 5.30 -3.62 -16.18
CA GLU A 57 6.76 -3.47 -16.14
C GLU A 57 7.46 -4.83 -16.33
N LEU A 58 6.99 -5.88 -15.67
CA LEU A 58 7.49 -7.25 -15.79
C LEU A 58 7.28 -7.81 -17.21
N ASN A 59 6.09 -7.61 -17.79
CA ASN A 59 5.79 -8.07 -19.15
C ASN A 59 6.66 -7.35 -20.20
N ARG A 60 6.91 -6.05 -20.01
CA ARG A 60 7.85 -5.29 -20.84
C ARG A 60 9.27 -5.82 -20.73
N TRP A 61 9.74 -6.11 -19.52
CA TRP A 61 11.06 -6.69 -19.29
C TRP A 61 11.19 -8.08 -19.93
N ARG A 62 10.18 -8.94 -19.80
CA ARG A 62 10.16 -10.26 -20.44
C ARG A 62 10.21 -10.16 -21.96
N ALA A 63 9.56 -9.15 -22.57
CA ALA A 63 9.63 -8.95 -24.01
C ALA A 63 11.05 -8.64 -24.51
N THR A 64 11.90 -8.01 -23.69
CA THR A 64 13.29 -7.68 -24.06
C THR A 64 14.31 -8.74 -23.62
N ALA A 65 14.17 -9.27 -22.40
CA ALA A 65 15.15 -10.18 -21.79
C ALA A 65 14.78 -11.66 -21.94
N LEU A 66 13.55 -11.98 -22.40
CA LEU A 66 12.97 -13.33 -22.47
C LEU A 66 12.84 -14.06 -21.10
N THR A 67 13.19 -13.38 -20.01
CA THR A 67 13.10 -13.85 -18.63
C THR A 67 12.63 -12.71 -17.72
N TYR A 68 12.00 -13.03 -16.60
CA TYR A 68 11.68 -12.08 -15.53
C TYR A 68 12.87 -11.85 -14.59
N LYS A 69 13.92 -12.67 -14.69
CA LYS A 69 15.14 -12.51 -13.90
C LYS A 69 15.90 -11.25 -14.34
N GLY A 70 16.52 -10.56 -13.39
CA GLY A 70 17.15 -9.26 -13.59
C GLY A 70 16.16 -8.09 -13.58
N PHE A 71 14.86 -8.33 -13.38
CA PHE A 71 13.88 -7.25 -13.29
C PHE A 71 14.19 -6.36 -12.10
N GLN A 72 14.19 -5.05 -12.34
CA GLN A 72 14.34 -4.03 -11.31
C GLN A 72 13.19 -3.05 -11.45
N PRO A 73 12.28 -2.97 -10.47
CA PRO A 73 11.16 -2.05 -10.55
C PRO A 73 11.66 -0.62 -10.45
N ARG A 74 10.91 0.32 -11.04
CA ARG A 74 11.13 1.73 -10.77
C ARG A 74 10.73 2.02 -9.33
N LYS A 75 11.63 2.59 -8.55
CA LYS A 75 11.37 3.06 -7.18
C LYS A 75 11.58 4.57 -7.06
N THR A 76 10.91 5.16 -6.09
CA THR A 76 11.09 6.55 -5.69
C THR A 76 11.43 6.53 -4.21
N ALA A 77 12.59 7.08 -3.84
CA ALA A 77 13.00 7.19 -2.46
C ALA A 77 12.29 8.36 -1.75
N SER A 78 12.42 8.45 -0.43
CA SER A 78 11.75 9.47 0.39
C SER A 78 12.20 10.90 0.09
N ASP A 79 13.37 11.07 -0.52
CA ASP A 79 13.91 12.35 -0.99
C ASP A 79 13.40 12.73 -2.40
N GLY A 80 12.55 11.90 -3.02
CA GLY A 80 12.05 12.09 -4.38
C GLY A 80 12.99 11.55 -5.47
N THR A 81 14.15 10.99 -5.11
CA THR A 81 15.08 10.40 -6.08
C THR A 81 14.47 9.17 -6.73
N VAL A 82 14.42 9.15 -8.06
CA VAL A 82 13.94 8.01 -8.83
C VAL A 82 15.12 7.13 -9.22
N SER A 83 15.03 5.84 -8.92
CA SER A 83 16.03 4.85 -9.30
C SER A 83 15.36 3.52 -9.66
N ASN A 84 16.11 2.58 -10.22
CA ASN A 84 15.62 1.23 -10.47
C ASN A 84 16.19 0.28 -9.42
N GLY A 85 15.35 -0.55 -8.84
CA GLY A 85 15.72 -1.53 -7.83
C GLY A 85 14.64 -1.73 -6.78
N TYR A 86 14.91 -2.66 -5.87
CA TYR A 86 14.02 -2.97 -4.75
C TYR A 86 14.28 -2.03 -3.56
N ASP A 87 13.31 -1.93 -2.66
CA ASP A 87 13.42 -1.09 -1.46
C ASP A 87 14.14 -1.79 -0.31
N ASP A 88 14.30 -3.12 -0.38
CA ASP A 88 15.04 -3.93 0.59
C ASP A 88 16.37 -4.45 0.02
N ALA A 89 17.37 -4.57 0.90
CA ALA A 89 18.62 -5.26 0.65
C ALA A 89 18.97 -6.12 1.88
N PRO A 90 19.55 -7.33 1.71
CA PRO A 90 20.01 -7.94 0.46
C PRO A 90 18.96 -8.80 -0.27
N THR A 91 17.77 -8.96 0.31
CA THR A 91 16.72 -9.87 -0.21
C THR A 91 16.16 -9.45 -1.56
N ASN A 92 16.12 -8.15 -1.88
CA ASN A 92 15.67 -7.59 -3.16
C ASN A 92 14.32 -8.18 -3.64
N GLN A 93 13.31 -8.13 -2.79
CA GLN A 93 11.97 -8.67 -3.07
C GLN A 93 10.87 -7.67 -2.74
N THR A 94 11.18 -6.64 -1.96
CA THR A 94 10.20 -5.76 -1.33
C THR A 94 10.10 -4.44 -2.08
N ILE A 95 8.86 -3.97 -2.23
CA ILE A 95 8.51 -2.68 -2.80
C ILE A 95 7.47 -2.04 -1.88
N TYR A 96 7.74 -0.82 -1.41
CA TYR A 96 6.81 -0.10 -0.55
C TYR A 96 5.84 0.78 -1.36
N VAL A 97 4.61 0.85 -0.86
CA VAL A 97 3.54 1.70 -1.40
C VAL A 97 2.99 2.56 -0.25
N PRO A 98 2.82 3.88 -0.44
CA PRO A 98 3.05 4.68 -1.66
C PRO A 98 4.53 4.89 -2.03
N ALA A 99 4.79 5.37 -3.24
CA ALA A 99 6.14 5.72 -3.69
C ALA A 99 6.76 6.77 -2.76
N GLY A 100 8.04 6.63 -2.43
CA GLY A 100 8.73 7.44 -1.42
C GLY A 100 8.62 6.88 0.00
N SER A 101 7.86 5.81 0.21
CA SER A 101 7.76 5.16 1.51
C SER A 101 8.94 4.23 1.80
N ASN A 102 9.12 3.92 3.09
CA ASN A 102 10.07 2.96 3.62
C ASN A 102 9.39 2.03 4.64
N ASN A 103 10.16 1.16 5.30
CA ASN A 103 9.68 0.19 6.29
C ASN A 103 8.95 0.81 7.51
N GLY A 104 9.10 2.11 7.76
CA GLY A 104 8.45 2.78 8.90
C GLY A 104 7.10 3.41 8.57
N ASN A 105 6.79 3.69 7.31
CA ASN A 105 5.63 4.52 6.92
C ASN A 105 4.82 3.98 5.73
N TYR A 106 5.03 2.72 5.37
CA TYR A 106 4.31 2.12 4.25
C TYR A 106 2.84 1.87 4.59
N SER A 107 1.99 2.00 3.58
CA SER A 107 0.62 1.50 3.61
C SER A 107 0.60 0.03 3.20
N TYR A 108 1.31 -0.31 2.13
CA TYR A 108 1.44 -1.69 1.65
C TYR A 108 2.89 -2.05 1.38
N ARG A 109 3.21 -3.30 1.70
CA ARG A 109 4.47 -3.97 1.36
C ARG A 109 4.17 -4.99 0.28
N ILE A 110 4.69 -4.78 -0.92
CA ILE A 110 4.60 -5.73 -2.02
C ILE A 110 5.87 -6.59 -2.00
N SER A 111 5.72 -7.89 -1.83
CA SER A 111 6.79 -8.87 -2.03
C SER A 111 6.66 -9.49 -3.42
N LEU A 112 7.72 -9.46 -4.20
CA LEU A 112 7.83 -10.00 -5.55
C LEU A 112 8.89 -11.08 -5.59
N VAL A 113 8.49 -12.30 -5.94
CA VAL A 113 9.38 -13.47 -6.04
C VAL A 113 9.16 -14.21 -7.35
N ASP A 114 10.14 -15.03 -7.70
CA ASP A 114 9.95 -16.06 -8.70
C ASP A 114 8.97 -17.13 -8.18
N ALA A 115 7.92 -17.43 -8.95
CA ALA A 115 6.86 -18.33 -8.48
C ALA A 115 7.30 -19.81 -8.38
N SER A 116 8.40 -20.20 -9.05
CA SER A 116 8.92 -21.56 -9.07
C SER A 116 9.95 -21.81 -7.98
N THR A 117 10.79 -20.83 -7.65
CA THR A 117 11.85 -20.96 -6.63
C THR A 117 11.55 -20.20 -5.34
N ASN A 118 10.54 -19.34 -5.33
CA ASN A 118 10.27 -18.36 -4.26
C ASN A 118 11.48 -17.44 -3.97
N GLY A 119 12.43 -17.34 -4.90
CA GLY A 119 13.62 -16.51 -4.78
C GLY A 119 13.44 -15.12 -5.38
N THR A 120 14.45 -14.27 -5.20
CA THR A 120 14.47 -12.93 -5.83
C THR A 120 14.53 -13.01 -7.35
N LEU A 121 13.85 -12.05 -8.00
CA LEU A 121 13.98 -11.80 -9.43
C LEU A 121 15.12 -10.84 -9.76
N ALA A 122 15.80 -10.27 -8.76
CA ALA A 122 16.97 -9.43 -8.97
C ALA A 122 18.08 -10.19 -9.72
N PRO A 123 19.02 -9.48 -10.37
CA PRO A 123 20.06 -10.10 -11.17
C PRO A 123 20.81 -11.17 -10.35
N ALA A 124 20.87 -12.40 -10.86
CA ALA A 124 21.74 -13.39 -10.24
C ALA A 124 23.20 -13.02 -10.51
N THR A 125 24.00 -13.07 -9.47
CA THR A 125 25.45 -12.87 -9.56
C THR A 125 26.17 -14.06 -10.18
N THR A 126 25.56 -15.26 -10.24
CA THR A 126 26.13 -16.44 -10.90
C THR A 126 25.07 -17.46 -11.38
N GLY A 127 25.33 -18.08 -12.55
CA GLY A 127 24.73 -19.35 -12.97
C GLY A 127 23.48 -19.30 -13.86
N PHE A 128 23.41 -20.24 -14.81
CA PHE A 128 22.18 -20.59 -15.53
C PHE A 128 21.19 -21.21 -14.54
N SER A 129 19.96 -20.72 -14.51
CA SER A 129 18.91 -21.19 -13.61
C SER A 129 17.60 -21.26 -14.38
N THR A 130 16.79 -22.27 -14.09
CA THR A 130 15.40 -22.38 -14.57
C THR A 130 14.46 -21.35 -13.94
N ALA A 131 14.94 -20.58 -12.95
CA ALA A 131 14.25 -19.44 -12.36
C ALA A 131 14.16 -18.25 -13.33
N GLY A 132 13.07 -17.51 -13.26
CA GLY A 132 12.77 -16.32 -14.07
C GLY A 132 11.63 -16.52 -15.07
N ASN A 133 10.94 -17.66 -15.06
CA ASN A 133 9.84 -17.92 -16.01
C ASN A 133 8.47 -17.54 -15.46
N SER A 134 8.34 -17.36 -14.15
CA SER A 134 7.08 -17.04 -13.50
C SER A 134 7.34 -16.14 -12.30
N TRP A 135 6.43 -15.21 -12.05
CA TRP A 135 6.47 -14.34 -10.88
C TRP A 135 5.19 -14.47 -10.06
N ARG A 136 5.31 -14.15 -8.77
CA ARG A 136 4.20 -13.98 -7.84
C ARG A 136 4.44 -12.73 -7.02
N MET A 137 3.37 -11.97 -6.81
CA MET A 137 3.35 -10.78 -5.99
C MET A 137 2.34 -10.94 -4.88
N LEU A 138 2.72 -10.57 -3.66
CA LEU A 138 1.83 -10.46 -2.50
C LEU A 138 1.95 -9.05 -1.94
N ALA A 139 0.84 -8.32 -1.88
CA ALA A 139 0.73 -7.04 -1.23
C ALA A 139 0.12 -7.23 0.16
N GLU A 140 0.92 -6.99 1.19
CA GLU A 140 0.52 -7.07 2.59
C GLU A 140 0.30 -5.66 3.15
N PRO A 141 -0.86 -5.39 3.78
CA PRO A 141 -1.10 -4.11 4.44
C PRO A 141 -0.20 -3.93 5.66
N SER A 142 0.09 -2.68 6.01
CA SER A 142 0.82 -2.36 7.23
C SER A 142 -0.02 -2.64 8.49
N PRO A 143 0.63 -2.80 9.66
CA PRO A 143 -0.09 -3.09 10.90
C PRO A 143 -1.20 -2.07 11.24
N SER A 144 -1.03 -0.81 10.87
CA SER A 144 -2.03 0.24 11.10
C SER A 144 -3.27 0.10 10.21
N LEU A 145 -3.16 -0.52 9.03
CA LEU A 145 -4.28 -0.82 8.14
C LEU A 145 -4.94 -2.15 8.49
N THR A 146 -4.15 -3.11 8.99
CA THR A 146 -4.67 -4.43 9.41
C THR A 146 -5.70 -4.36 10.53
N SER A 147 -5.64 -3.34 11.38
CA SER A 147 -6.60 -3.08 12.46
C SER A 147 -7.94 -2.53 11.97
N PHE A 148 -8.02 -2.14 10.71
CA PHE A 148 -9.23 -1.64 10.05
C PHE A 148 -9.71 -2.59 8.93
N ASP A 149 -9.37 -3.88 9.03
CA ASP A 149 -9.81 -4.94 8.12
C ASP A 149 -9.39 -4.76 6.65
N ALA A 150 -8.25 -4.12 6.42
CA ALA A 150 -7.66 -4.00 5.08
C ALA A 150 -7.37 -5.36 4.45
N HIS A 151 -7.60 -5.46 3.13
CA HIS A 151 -7.32 -6.68 2.37
C HIS A 151 -5.82 -6.79 2.02
N LEU A 152 -5.33 -8.02 1.94
CA LEU A 152 -4.14 -8.36 1.18
C LEU A 152 -4.52 -8.66 -0.27
N PHE A 153 -3.57 -8.48 -1.18
CA PHE A 153 -3.76 -8.78 -2.59
C PHE A 153 -2.67 -9.71 -3.09
N MET A 154 -3.04 -10.69 -3.90
CA MET A 154 -2.08 -11.54 -4.60
C MET A 154 -2.30 -11.45 -6.10
N LEU A 155 -1.19 -11.39 -6.84
CA LEU A 155 -1.17 -11.42 -8.29
C LEU A 155 -0.07 -12.37 -8.77
N SER A 156 -0.32 -13.15 -9.81
CA SER A 156 0.65 -14.10 -10.36
C SER A 156 0.69 -14.07 -11.87
N SER A 157 1.86 -14.37 -12.43
CA SER A 157 2.08 -14.58 -13.87
C SER A 157 1.14 -15.61 -14.52
N LYS A 158 0.51 -16.49 -13.74
CA LYS A 158 -0.47 -17.48 -14.22
C LYS A 158 -1.92 -16.96 -14.21
N GLY A 159 -2.14 -15.68 -13.92
CA GLY A 159 -3.46 -15.05 -13.90
C GLY A 159 -4.23 -15.19 -12.59
N LEU A 160 -3.61 -15.68 -11.52
CA LEU A 160 -4.22 -15.62 -10.19
C LEU A 160 -4.32 -14.16 -9.77
N ARG A 161 -5.53 -13.67 -9.53
CA ARG A 161 -5.82 -12.36 -8.97
C ARG A 161 -6.86 -12.52 -7.88
N CYS A 162 -6.41 -12.39 -6.63
CA CYS A 162 -7.28 -12.56 -5.47
C CYS A 162 -6.94 -11.58 -4.35
N GLN A 163 -7.92 -11.38 -3.48
CA GLN A 163 -7.81 -10.60 -2.26
C GLN A 163 -8.34 -11.43 -1.10
N SER A 164 -7.84 -11.16 0.11
CA SER A 164 -8.36 -11.78 1.33
C SER A 164 -8.05 -10.94 2.56
N LYS A 165 -8.66 -11.27 3.69
CA LYS A 165 -8.31 -10.74 5.01
C LYS A 165 -7.50 -11.75 5.84
N ASP A 166 -7.23 -12.94 5.29
CA ASP A 166 -6.49 -14.00 5.95
C ASP A 166 -4.99 -13.66 6.11
N ARG A 167 -4.56 -13.42 7.34
CA ARG A 167 -3.19 -12.99 7.66
C ARG A 167 -2.18 -14.14 7.71
N THR A 168 -2.62 -15.38 7.47
CA THR A 168 -1.72 -16.54 7.36
C THR A 168 -1.14 -16.71 5.96
N VAL A 169 -1.69 -16.00 4.96
CA VAL A 169 -1.21 -16.03 3.58
C VAL A 169 0.20 -15.48 3.50
N GLN A 170 1.09 -16.22 2.87
CA GLN A 170 2.48 -15.83 2.65
C GLN A 170 2.79 -15.80 1.15
N ILE A 171 3.91 -15.20 0.76
CA ILE A 171 4.31 -15.13 -0.66
C ILE A 171 4.51 -16.53 -1.28
N THR A 172 4.75 -17.56 -0.46
CA THR A 172 4.86 -18.96 -0.86
C THR A 172 3.51 -19.65 -1.06
N SER A 173 2.41 -19.04 -0.61
CA SER A 173 1.06 -19.58 -0.77
C SER A 173 0.65 -19.64 -2.25
N THR A 174 -0.14 -20.65 -2.59
CA THR A 174 -0.66 -20.85 -3.95
C THR A 174 -1.87 -19.95 -4.24
N ASP A 175 -2.56 -19.47 -3.20
CA ASP A 175 -3.72 -18.59 -3.28
C ASP A 175 -3.80 -17.62 -2.09
N CYS A 176 -4.87 -16.82 -2.05
CA CYS A 176 -5.15 -15.85 -0.99
C CYS A 176 -5.81 -16.46 0.27
N GLY A 177 -5.71 -17.77 0.48
CA GLY A 177 -6.20 -18.40 1.71
C GLY A 177 -7.73 -18.41 1.85
N ALA A 178 -8.20 -18.45 3.09
CA ALA A 178 -9.62 -18.53 3.41
C ALA A 178 -10.35 -17.22 3.08
N GLY A 179 -11.62 -17.32 2.63
CA GLY A 179 -12.41 -16.14 2.28
C GLY A 179 -11.87 -15.36 1.07
N LYS A 180 -11.11 -16.02 0.19
CA LYS A 180 -10.56 -15.40 -1.01
C LYS A 180 -11.67 -14.93 -1.96
N GLU A 181 -11.51 -13.72 -2.45
CA GLU A 181 -12.35 -13.12 -3.49
C GLU A 181 -11.47 -12.70 -4.67
N SER A 182 -12.07 -12.59 -5.85
CA SER A 182 -11.42 -11.94 -6.98
C SER A 182 -11.69 -10.43 -6.91
N TRP A 183 -10.73 -9.63 -7.34
CA TRP A 183 -10.78 -8.17 -7.35
C TRP A 183 -10.36 -7.64 -8.71
#